data_AF-A0A379DWQ0-F1
#
_entry.id   AF-A0A379DWQ0-F1
#
_cell.length_a   1.000
_cell.length_b   1.000
_cell.length_c   1.000
_cell.angle_alpha   90.00
_cell.angle_beta   90.00
_cell.angle_gamma   90.00
#
_symmetry.space_group_name_H-M   'P 1'
#
loop_
_entity.id
_entity.type
_entity.pdbx_description
1 polymer ?
#
loop_
_entity_poly.entity_id
_entity_poly.type
_entity_poly.pdbx_seq_one_letter_code
_entity_poly.pdbx_strand_id
1 'polypeptide(L)'
;MIKKIKGLIGKKIELADQTLAANKRQVTKALAELNCDCKWKKNGKNEVVTYQYQGGFFEITLQPTVFNVLLSFYYLAETGVDYLQSVRYLCNNLNTYTDGPCFVYSSNEKKGNINVHLIYNVLLDDDRAKDILAKAMADIFGWRNLFIQRFEALVETQKQEKEKDVEYKALSVSQKQFMIREHEMSHNKTLEKPRESPINGITMTQWLETAFQLQGIVPSELMVITEKIEVLKDREVLSNFNLSTSIIENGNFARNFATLQLTFFLMAEPDRRRYATFILQKVDQIEEALYYRITATLLPLNAETKESIFVRNLMPQLSTAIVAHDLRNNDKQVAEFKYMWQDAIDKISKGEKDKLTDEQRFVASITFQDAAEYLYRGRQLFNANRKYEAIMWLENGFHYLFLNYLKLNKEDKENFYEICFMLGFCYDDLQLYQRAFYYLNFTMGLNNITYTKEYVNCLTHSKDFRVFNYIDALLEELINNYQTNNSDEEAEEMPPHINDFMLFLYRRKAYALIDQEQYKEAKNMLESLIEIPLCSEFAQEELNYLQKIMDKQDKKEEIKLQNK
;
A
#
# COMPACT_ATOMS: atom_id res chain seq x y z
N MET A 1 -6.94 -35.58 -83.05
CA MET A 1 -5.98 -35.92 -81.98
C MET A 1 -6.04 -34.98 -80.76
N ILE A 2 -6.34 -33.68 -80.93
CA ILE A 2 -6.37 -32.69 -79.83
C ILE A 2 -7.54 -32.87 -78.83
N LYS A 3 -8.66 -33.50 -79.22
CA LYS A 3 -9.78 -33.81 -78.30
C LYS A 3 -9.53 -34.98 -77.34
N LYS A 4 -8.53 -35.84 -77.59
CA LYS A 4 -8.16 -36.94 -76.68
C LYS A 4 -7.11 -36.53 -75.62
N ILE A 5 -6.52 -35.34 -75.75
CA ILE A 5 -5.50 -34.83 -74.80
C ILE A 5 -6.13 -33.94 -73.71
N LYS A 6 -7.35 -33.39 -73.94
CA LYS A 6 -8.09 -32.64 -72.91
C LYS A 6 -8.62 -33.49 -71.74
N GLY A 7 -8.54 -34.82 -71.83
CA GLY A 7 -8.84 -35.73 -70.71
C GLY A 7 -7.66 -36.02 -69.78
N LEU A 8 -6.49 -35.44 -70.05
CA LEU A 8 -5.24 -35.66 -69.29
C LEU A 8 -4.78 -34.44 -68.48
N ILE A 9 -5.60 -33.39 -68.40
CA ILE A 9 -5.36 -32.23 -67.55
C ILE A 9 -6.44 -32.28 -66.46
N GLY A 10 -6.00 -32.44 -65.21
CA GLY A 10 -6.81 -32.84 -64.05
C GLY A 10 -8.17 -32.17 -63.96
N LYS A 11 -9.19 -32.96 -63.65
CA LYS A 11 -10.54 -32.47 -63.34
C LYS A 11 -10.43 -31.42 -62.23
N LYS A 12 -11.01 -30.24 -62.45
CA LYS A 12 -11.12 -29.22 -61.40
C LYS A 12 -12.05 -29.76 -60.32
N ILE A 13 -11.62 -29.75 -59.06
CA ILE A 13 -12.42 -30.23 -57.93
C ILE A 13 -13.68 -29.36 -57.82
N GLU A 14 -14.86 -29.94 -58.03
CA GLU A 14 -16.14 -29.30 -57.73
C GLU A 14 -16.59 -29.75 -56.34
N LEU A 15 -16.88 -28.81 -55.43
CA LEU A 15 -17.31 -29.13 -54.05
C LEU A 15 -18.59 -29.99 -54.03
N ALA A 16 -19.42 -29.91 -55.07
CA ALA A 16 -20.63 -30.72 -55.23
C ALA A 16 -20.35 -32.22 -55.41
N ASP A 17 -19.14 -32.61 -55.86
CA ASP A 17 -18.74 -34.00 -56.04
C ASP A 17 -18.25 -34.67 -54.74
N GLN A 18 -17.99 -33.88 -53.69
CA GLN A 18 -17.48 -34.33 -52.40
C GLN A 18 -18.61 -34.87 -51.51
N THR A 19 -19.06 -36.08 -51.82
CA THR A 19 -20.03 -36.82 -51.02
C THR A 19 -19.35 -37.71 -49.99
N LEU A 20 -20.09 -38.14 -48.95
CA LEU A 20 -19.62 -39.13 -47.98
C LEU A 20 -19.02 -40.38 -48.66
N ALA A 21 -19.67 -40.86 -49.73
CA ALA A 21 -19.22 -42.02 -50.50
C ALA A 21 -17.93 -41.73 -51.30
N ALA A 22 -17.80 -40.53 -51.87
CA ALA A 22 -16.58 -40.10 -52.57
C ALA A 22 -15.40 -40.00 -51.60
N ASN A 23 -15.59 -39.32 -50.46
CA ASN A 23 -14.59 -39.21 -49.39
C ASN A 23 -14.16 -40.60 -48.88
N LYS A 24 -15.11 -41.52 -48.64
CA LYS A 24 -14.79 -42.89 -48.22
C LYS A 24 -13.94 -43.64 -49.25
N ARG A 25 -14.27 -43.51 -50.54
CA ARG A 25 -13.52 -44.11 -51.64
C ARG A 25 -12.09 -43.55 -51.71
N GLN A 26 -11.95 -42.23 -51.64
CA GLN A 26 -10.65 -41.54 -51.66
C GLN A 26 -9.77 -41.96 -50.49
N VAL A 27 -10.30 -41.93 -49.27
CA VAL A 27 -9.57 -42.35 -48.06
C VAL A 27 -9.16 -43.82 -48.16
N THR A 28 -10.07 -44.72 -48.56
CA THR A 28 -9.76 -46.16 -48.64
C THR A 28 -8.68 -46.44 -49.68
N LYS A 29 -8.76 -45.80 -50.85
CA LYS A 29 -7.74 -45.93 -51.91
C LYS A 29 -6.38 -45.39 -51.43
N ALA A 30 -6.37 -44.17 -50.88
CA ALA A 30 -5.15 -43.52 -50.43
C ALA A 30 -4.45 -44.30 -49.31
N LEU A 31 -5.20 -44.80 -48.32
CA LEU A 31 -4.62 -45.58 -47.22
C LEU A 31 -4.11 -46.95 -47.68
N ALA A 32 -4.77 -47.60 -48.65
CA ALA A 32 -4.25 -48.82 -49.25
C ALA A 32 -2.93 -48.58 -49.99
N GLU A 33 -2.81 -47.48 -50.74
CA GLU A 33 -1.56 -47.06 -51.41
C GLU A 33 -0.44 -46.66 -50.45
N LEU A 34 -0.78 -46.32 -49.21
CA LEU A 34 0.16 -46.04 -48.12
C LEU A 34 0.49 -47.27 -47.28
N ASN A 35 -0.01 -48.46 -47.65
CA ASN A 35 0.15 -49.73 -46.91
C ASN A 35 -0.37 -49.66 -45.47
N CYS A 36 -1.49 -48.96 -45.24
CA CYS A 36 -2.12 -48.86 -43.92
C CYS A 36 -3.25 -49.88 -43.76
N ASP A 37 -3.19 -50.66 -42.67
CA ASP A 37 -4.29 -51.55 -42.28
C ASP A 37 -5.47 -50.75 -41.70
N CYS A 38 -6.56 -50.70 -42.45
CA CYS A 38 -7.72 -49.86 -42.14
C CYS A 38 -8.84 -50.63 -41.46
N LYS A 39 -9.41 -50.07 -40.39
CA LYS A 39 -10.62 -50.60 -39.73
C LYS A 39 -11.74 -49.56 -39.76
N TRP A 40 -12.71 -49.76 -40.65
CA TRP A 40 -13.90 -48.92 -40.74
C TRP A 40 -14.92 -49.27 -39.66
N LYS A 41 -15.51 -48.23 -39.07
CA LYS A 41 -16.60 -48.32 -38.09
C LYS A 41 -17.63 -47.23 -38.38
N LYS A 42 -18.90 -47.50 -38.05
CA LYS A 42 -19.93 -46.48 -38.01
C LYS A 42 -19.99 -45.87 -36.62
N ASN A 43 -20.01 -44.54 -36.53
CA ASN A 43 -20.21 -43.80 -35.29
C ASN A 43 -21.39 -42.84 -35.49
N GLY A 44 -22.60 -43.29 -35.14
CA GLY A 44 -23.84 -42.58 -35.45
C GLY A 44 -24.04 -42.43 -36.96
N LYS A 45 -24.14 -41.18 -37.43
CA LYS A 45 -24.25 -40.84 -38.86
C LYS A 45 -22.90 -40.72 -39.57
N ASN A 46 -21.79 -40.77 -38.82
CA ASN A 46 -20.43 -40.60 -39.35
C ASN A 46 -19.81 -41.96 -39.67
N GLU A 47 -18.88 -41.94 -40.64
CA GLU A 47 -18.01 -43.09 -40.91
C GLU A 47 -16.60 -42.78 -40.43
N VAL A 48 -16.01 -43.71 -39.69
CA VAL A 48 -14.72 -43.52 -39.02
C VAL A 48 -13.78 -44.64 -39.45
N VAL A 49 -12.55 -44.30 -39.84
CA VAL A 49 -11.48 -45.27 -40.08
C VAL A 49 -10.34 -45.03 -39.12
N THR A 50 -9.92 -46.08 -38.44
CA THR A 50 -8.71 -46.08 -37.60
C THR A 50 -7.61 -46.89 -38.28
N TYR A 51 -6.39 -46.37 -38.26
CA TYR A 51 -5.23 -47.00 -38.90
C TYR A 51 -3.92 -46.54 -38.23
N GLN A 52 -2.83 -47.24 -38.56
CA GLN A 52 -1.49 -46.84 -38.16
C GLN A 52 -0.69 -46.33 -39.35
N TYR A 53 0.08 -45.27 -39.14
CA TYR A 53 1.01 -44.72 -40.12
C TYR A 53 2.31 -44.31 -39.41
N GLN A 54 3.44 -44.89 -39.84
CA GLN A 54 4.77 -44.63 -39.26
C GLN A 54 4.83 -44.70 -37.72
N GLY A 55 4.09 -45.65 -37.12
CA GLY A 55 4.01 -45.83 -35.66
C GLY A 55 3.03 -44.91 -34.94
N GLY A 56 2.41 -43.95 -35.63
CA GLY A 56 1.33 -43.11 -35.10
C GLY A 56 -0.06 -43.73 -35.29
N PHE A 57 -0.96 -43.51 -34.33
CA PHE A 57 -2.36 -43.92 -34.42
C PHE A 57 -3.21 -42.75 -34.93
N PHE A 58 -3.83 -42.95 -36.09
CA PHE A 58 -4.66 -41.94 -36.75
C PHE A 58 -6.10 -42.41 -36.86
N GLU A 59 -7.00 -41.42 -36.84
CA GLU A 59 -8.41 -41.59 -37.12
C GLU A 59 -8.82 -40.59 -38.21
N ILE A 60 -9.56 -41.04 -39.22
CA ILE A 60 -10.25 -40.15 -40.14
C ILE A 60 -11.75 -40.29 -39.92
N THR A 61 -12.42 -39.18 -39.65
CA THR A 61 -13.87 -39.10 -39.51
C THR A 61 -14.48 -38.42 -40.73
N LEU A 62 -15.46 -39.09 -41.35
CA LEU A 62 -16.25 -38.60 -42.46
C LEU A 62 -17.65 -38.23 -41.98
N GLN A 63 -18.07 -37.00 -42.27
CA GLN A 63 -19.37 -36.47 -41.87
C GLN A 63 -20.27 -36.27 -43.11
N PRO A 64 -21.57 -36.61 -43.05
CA PRO A 64 -22.45 -36.52 -44.23
C PRO A 64 -22.62 -35.11 -44.83
N THR A 65 -22.44 -34.06 -44.02
CA THR A 65 -22.75 -32.67 -44.38
C THR A 65 -21.50 -31.81 -44.62
N VAL A 66 -20.31 -32.39 -44.57
CA VAL A 66 -19.03 -31.68 -44.66
C VAL A 66 -18.19 -32.25 -45.80
N PHE A 67 -17.63 -31.38 -46.65
CA PHE A 67 -16.83 -31.79 -47.80
C PHE A 67 -15.43 -32.30 -47.41
N ASN A 68 -14.89 -31.80 -46.30
CA ASN A 68 -13.58 -32.17 -45.78
C ASN A 68 -13.64 -33.46 -44.97
N VAL A 69 -12.51 -34.17 -44.90
CA VAL A 69 -12.28 -35.25 -43.94
C VAL A 69 -11.62 -34.69 -42.69
N LEU A 70 -12.02 -35.19 -41.52
CA LEU A 70 -11.42 -34.81 -40.26
C LEU A 70 -10.31 -35.80 -39.92
N LEU A 71 -9.06 -35.41 -40.08
CA LEU A 71 -7.88 -36.19 -39.68
C LEU A 71 -7.54 -35.88 -38.22
N SER A 72 -7.62 -36.89 -37.37
CA SER A 72 -7.34 -36.79 -35.94
C SER A 72 -6.11 -37.63 -35.56
N PHE A 73 -5.22 -37.02 -34.79
CA PHE A 73 -4.10 -37.68 -34.11
C PHE A 73 -4.29 -37.53 -32.61
N TYR A 74 -4.72 -38.61 -31.95
CA TYR A 74 -5.01 -38.59 -30.52
C TYR A 74 -3.79 -38.96 -29.70
N TYR A 75 -3.71 -38.43 -28.47
CA TYR A 75 -2.66 -38.74 -27.49
C TYR A 75 -1.27 -38.31 -27.97
N LEU A 76 -1.21 -37.12 -28.56
CA LEU A 76 0.01 -36.47 -29.03
C LEU A 76 1.01 -36.25 -27.88
N ALA A 77 0.48 -35.83 -26.73
CA ALA A 77 1.18 -35.68 -25.47
C ALA A 77 0.24 -36.02 -24.31
N GLU A 78 0.81 -36.48 -23.21
CA GLU A 78 0.12 -36.81 -21.96
C GLU A 78 0.85 -36.10 -20.81
N THR A 79 0.12 -35.44 -19.93
CA THR A 79 0.68 -34.77 -18.75
C THR A 79 -0.25 -34.83 -17.55
N GLY A 80 0.28 -34.57 -16.35
CA GLY A 80 -0.50 -34.51 -15.11
C GLY A 80 -1.45 -33.30 -15.07
N VAL A 81 -2.50 -33.40 -14.25
CA VAL A 81 -3.50 -32.32 -14.09
C VAL A 81 -2.88 -31.01 -13.63
N ASP A 82 -1.76 -31.06 -12.89
CA ASP A 82 -1.02 -29.88 -12.42
C ASP A 82 -0.54 -28.96 -13.55
N TYR A 83 -0.46 -29.47 -14.79
CA TYR A 83 -0.04 -28.70 -15.97
C TYR A 83 -1.21 -28.28 -16.88
N LEU A 84 -2.45 -28.38 -16.40
CA LEU A 84 -3.64 -28.02 -17.19
C LEU A 84 -3.59 -26.61 -17.78
N GLN A 85 -3.15 -25.64 -16.98
CA GLN A 85 -3.04 -24.25 -17.44
C GLN A 85 -1.98 -24.09 -18.52
N SER A 86 -0.85 -24.79 -18.38
CA SER A 86 0.22 -24.80 -19.38
C SER A 86 -0.26 -25.40 -20.71
N VAL A 87 -1.03 -26.49 -20.66
CA VAL A 87 -1.66 -27.10 -21.85
C VAL A 87 -2.67 -26.15 -22.48
N ARG A 88 -3.55 -25.53 -21.69
CA ARG A 88 -4.54 -24.56 -22.18
C ARG A 88 -3.90 -23.38 -22.89
N TYR A 89 -2.94 -22.74 -22.22
CA TYR A 89 -2.18 -21.61 -22.77
C TYR A 89 -1.52 -21.98 -24.09
N LEU A 90 -0.84 -23.13 -24.14
CA LEU A 90 -0.09 -23.52 -25.33
C LEU A 90 -1.01 -23.91 -26.49
N CYS A 91 -2.12 -24.61 -26.23
CA CYS A 91 -3.15 -24.89 -27.24
C CYS A 91 -3.72 -23.59 -27.82
N ASN A 92 -4.11 -22.63 -26.96
CA ASN A 92 -4.64 -21.34 -27.42
C ASN A 92 -3.60 -20.56 -28.22
N ASN A 93 -2.37 -20.48 -27.72
CA ASN A 93 -1.29 -19.75 -28.38
C ASN A 93 -0.95 -20.33 -29.75
N LEU A 94 -0.83 -21.66 -29.85
CA LEU A 94 -0.51 -22.32 -31.13
C LEU A 94 -1.66 -22.23 -32.13
N ASN A 95 -2.92 -22.29 -31.66
CA ASN A 95 -4.09 -22.17 -32.51
C ASN A 95 -4.33 -20.72 -33.01
N THR A 96 -3.74 -19.71 -32.37
CA THR A 96 -3.98 -18.29 -32.72
C THR A 96 -3.38 -17.90 -34.09
N TYR A 97 -2.33 -18.60 -34.54
CA TYR A 97 -1.51 -18.17 -35.69
C TYR A 97 -1.46 -19.18 -36.84
N THR A 98 -2.36 -20.18 -36.89
CA THR A 98 -2.31 -21.25 -37.90
C THR A 98 -3.69 -21.56 -38.50
N ASP A 99 -3.76 -21.61 -39.82
CA ASP A 99 -4.89 -22.19 -40.59
C ASP A 99 -4.76 -23.72 -40.74
N GLY A 100 -3.72 -24.30 -40.11
CA GLY A 100 -3.38 -25.71 -40.16
C GLY A 100 -4.11 -26.53 -39.07
N PRO A 101 -3.44 -27.55 -38.50
CA PRO A 101 -4.07 -28.38 -37.48
C PRO A 101 -4.32 -27.64 -36.16
N CYS A 102 -5.47 -27.92 -35.55
CA CYS A 102 -5.85 -27.40 -34.25
C CYS A 102 -5.41 -28.33 -33.12
N PHE A 103 -4.76 -27.78 -32.11
CA PHE A 103 -4.50 -28.46 -30.85
C PHE A 103 -5.74 -28.41 -29.97
N VAL A 104 -6.16 -29.57 -29.46
CA VAL A 104 -7.24 -29.70 -28.49
C VAL A 104 -6.79 -30.61 -27.35
N TYR A 105 -7.42 -30.52 -26.18
CA TYR A 105 -7.08 -31.39 -25.07
C TYR A 105 -8.34 -32.04 -24.47
N SER A 106 -8.17 -33.19 -23.85
CA SER A 106 -9.21 -33.87 -23.08
C SER A 106 -8.67 -34.33 -21.72
N SER A 107 -9.55 -34.40 -20.73
CA SER A 107 -9.24 -34.93 -19.41
C SER A 107 -9.61 -36.41 -19.30
N ASN A 108 -8.71 -37.24 -18.78
CA ASN A 108 -9.02 -38.60 -18.39
C ASN A 108 -9.24 -38.67 -16.88
N GLU A 109 -10.51 -38.60 -16.47
CA GLU A 109 -10.89 -38.61 -15.05
C GLU A 109 -10.41 -39.87 -14.31
N LYS A 110 -10.39 -41.02 -14.99
CA LYS A 110 -9.97 -42.30 -14.38
C LYS A 110 -8.48 -42.39 -14.13
N LYS A 111 -7.66 -41.74 -14.96
CA LYS A 111 -6.19 -41.76 -14.85
C LYS A 111 -5.61 -40.51 -14.21
N GLY A 112 -6.40 -39.46 -14.02
CA GLY A 112 -5.91 -38.17 -13.52
C GLY A 112 -4.88 -37.54 -14.45
N ASN A 113 -5.07 -37.64 -15.76
CA ASN A 113 -4.16 -37.09 -16.76
C ASN A 113 -4.90 -36.23 -17.80
N ILE A 114 -4.12 -35.43 -18.51
CA ILE A 114 -4.56 -34.60 -19.62
C ILE A 114 -3.90 -35.11 -20.88
N ASN A 115 -4.71 -35.31 -21.91
CA ASN A 115 -4.26 -35.75 -23.22
C ASN A 115 -4.41 -34.61 -24.20
N VAL A 116 -3.36 -34.36 -24.97
CA VAL A 116 -3.39 -33.40 -26.07
C VAL A 116 -3.61 -34.18 -27.35
N HIS A 117 -4.43 -33.63 -28.23
CA HIS A 117 -4.78 -34.19 -29.52
C HIS A 117 -4.63 -33.10 -30.57
N LEU A 118 -4.53 -33.55 -31.82
CA LEU A 118 -4.38 -32.67 -32.95
C LEU A 118 -5.39 -33.07 -34.00
N ILE A 119 -6.16 -32.08 -34.46
CA ILE A 119 -7.27 -32.26 -35.39
C ILE A 119 -7.04 -31.39 -36.61
N TYR A 120 -7.17 -31.97 -37.81
CA TYR A 120 -6.93 -31.27 -39.06
C TYR A 120 -8.04 -31.54 -40.07
N ASN A 121 -8.65 -30.49 -40.59
CA ASN A 121 -9.62 -30.59 -41.68
C ASN A 121 -8.88 -30.62 -43.02
N VAL A 122 -9.04 -31.72 -43.76
CA VAL A 122 -8.32 -31.94 -45.02
C VAL A 122 -9.31 -32.13 -46.15
N LEU A 123 -9.19 -31.33 -47.21
CA LEU A 123 -9.94 -31.54 -48.44
C LEU A 123 -9.19 -32.53 -49.32
N LEU A 124 -9.84 -33.63 -49.71
CA LEU A 124 -9.25 -34.66 -50.54
C LEU A 124 -9.60 -34.46 -52.02
N ASP A 125 -8.68 -34.90 -52.87
CA ASP A 125 -8.76 -34.83 -54.32
C ASP A 125 -8.52 -36.23 -54.88
N ASP A 126 -9.33 -36.70 -55.84
CA ASP A 126 -9.28 -38.09 -56.34
C ASP A 126 -7.88 -38.49 -56.85
N ASP A 127 -7.15 -37.54 -57.44
CA ASP A 127 -5.83 -37.78 -58.03
C ASP A 127 -4.67 -37.61 -57.04
N ARG A 128 -4.88 -36.89 -55.92
CA ARG A 128 -3.81 -36.52 -54.97
C ARG A 128 -4.08 -36.91 -53.51
N ALA A 129 -5.17 -37.63 -53.23
CA ALA A 129 -5.57 -38.00 -51.87
C ALA A 129 -4.44 -38.68 -51.07
N LYS A 130 -3.64 -39.53 -51.72
CA LYS A 130 -2.45 -40.16 -51.13
C LYS A 130 -1.44 -39.12 -50.66
N ASP A 131 -1.02 -38.22 -51.55
CA ASP A 131 0.01 -37.22 -51.25
C ASP A 131 -0.48 -36.21 -50.21
N ILE A 132 -1.76 -35.81 -50.30
CA ILE A 132 -2.40 -34.91 -49.33
C ILE A 132 -2.41 -35.54 -47.94
N LEU A 133 -2.87 -36.79 -47.80
CA LEU A 133 -2.89 -37.47 -46.50
C LEU A 133 -1.48 -37.73 -45.98
N ALA A 134 -0.53 -38.16 -46.83
CA ALA A 134 0.85 -38.38 -46.42
C ALA A 134 1.51 -37.08 -45.92
N LYS A 135 1.30 -35.96 -46.62
CA LYS A 135 1.82 -34.66 -46.21
C LYS A 135 1.18 -34.18 -44.90
N ALA A 136 -0.15 -34.27 -44.79
CA ALA A 136 -0.86 -33.90 -43.58
C ALA A 136 -0.37 -34.72 -42.36
N MET A 137 -0.25 -36.04 -42.50
CA MET A 137 0.26 -36.90 -41.43
C MET A 137 1.73 -36.62 -41.07
N ALA A 138 2.58 -36.34 -42.06
CA ALA A 138 3.97 -35.94 -41.83
C ALA A 138 4.07 -34.61 -41.06
N ASP A 139 3.26 -33.61 -41.44
CA ASP A 139 3.23 -32.31 -40.79
C ASP A 139 2.76 -32.42 -39.32
N ILE A 140 1.82 -33.31 -39.03
CA ILE A 140 1.35 -33.60 -37.66
C ILE A 140 2.51 -33.98 -36.72
N PHE A 141 3.49 -34.75 -37.19
CA PHE A 141 4.66 -35.08 -36.37
C PHE A 141 5.55 -33.86 -36.09
N GLY A 142 5.66 -32.93 -37.05
CA GLY A 142 6.33 -31.65 -36.84
C GLY A 142 5.62 -30.80 -35.78
N TRP A 143 4.29 -30.72 -35.86
CA TRP A 143 3.46 -30.03 -34.86
C TRP A 143 3.55 -30.66 -33.48
N ARG A 144 3.64 -31.99 -33.39
CA ARG A 144 3.90 -32.70 -32.13
C ARG A 144 5.21 -32.28 -31.50
N ASN A 145 6.30 -32.26 -32.27
CA ASN A 145 7.61 -31.88 -31.74
C ASN A 145 7.62 -30.42 -31.29
N LEU A 146 6.99 -29.52 -32.05
CA LEU A 146 6.85 -28.11 -31.67
C LEU A 146 6.08 -27.95 -30.35
N PHE A 147 4.98 -28.68 -30.18
CA PHE A 147 4.20 -28.65 -28.94
C PHE A 147 5.03 -29.13 -27.75
N ILE A 148 5.70 -30.27 -27.87
CA ILE A 148 6.53 -30.84 -26.79
C ILE A 148 7.63 -29.86 -26.41
N GLN A 149 8.38 -29.31 -27.39
CA GLN A 149 9.45 -28.36 -27.14
C GLN A 149 8.96 -27.10 -26.40
N ARG A 150 7.85 -26.51 -26.86
CA ARG A 150 7.28 -25.32 -26.21
C ARG A 150 6.71 -25.62 -24.83
N PHE A 151 6.12 -26.80 -24.65
CA PHE A 151 5.59 -27.22 -23.36
C PHE A 151 6.71 -27.40 -22.33
N GLU A 152 7.81 -28.07 -22.71
CA GLU A 152 8.98 -28.24 -21.85
C GLU A 152 9.60 -26.89 -21.45
N ALA A 153 9.79 -25.98 -22.42
CA ALA A 153 10.31 -24.64 -22.15
C ALA A 153 9.39 -23.82 -21.22
N LEU A 154 8.07 -23.93 -21.40
CA LEU A 154 7.09 -23.27 -20.54
C LEU A 154 7.15 -23.81 -19.11
N VAL A 155 7.20 -25.14 -18.95
CA VAL A 155 7.29 -25.78 -17.63
C VAL A 155 8.60 -25.42 -16.92
N GLU A 156 9.71 -25.32 -17.65
CA GLU A 156 10.99 -24.87 -17.09
C GLU A 156 10.91 -23.42 -16.59
N THR A 157 10.32 -22.53 -17.38
CA THR A 157 10.10 -21.13 -16.98
C THR A 157 9.21 -21.03 -15.73
N GLN A 158 8.11 -21.77 -15.70
CA GLN A 158 7.19 -21.83 -14.54
C GLN A 158 7.88 -22.29 -13.26
N LYS A 159 8.81 -23.26 -13.36
CA LYS A 159 9.61 -23.74 -12.22
C LYS A 159 10.57 -22.66 -11.71
N GLN A 160 11.25 -21.96 -12.61
CA GLN A 160 12.17 -20.88 -12.24
C GLN A 160 11.42 -19.72 -11.56
N GLU A 161 10.25 -19.36 -12.08
CA GLU A 161 9.47 -18.22 -11.58
C GLU A 161 8.56 -18.55 -10.38
N LYS A 162 8.45 -19.83 -10.00
CA LYS A 162 7.49 -20.33 -8.99
C LYS A 162 6.04 -19.91 -9.27
N GLU A 163 5.68 -19.68 -10.53
CA GLU A 163 4.34 -19.30 -10.96
C GLU A 163 3.83 -20.34 -11.96
N LYS A 164 2.60 -20.83 -11.73
CA LYS A 164 1.96 -21.82 -12.59
C LYS A 164 1.03 -21.18 -13.63
N ASP A 165 0.53 -19.97 -13.37
CA ASP A 165 -0.37 -19.24 -14.27
C ASP A 165 0.30 -17.99 -14.87
N VAL A 166 1.01 -18.22 -15.99
CA VAL A 166 1.76 -17.17 -16.70
C VAL A 166 0.82 -16.15 -17.35
N GLU A 167 -0.38 -16.58 -17.77
CA GLU A 167 -1.38 -15.72 -18.41
C GLU A 167 -1.97 -14.73 -17.39
N TYR A 168 -2.38 -15.23 -16.23
CA TYR A 168 -2.86 -14.38 -15.14
C TYR A 168 -1.80 -13.37 -14.66
N LYS A 169 -0.54 -13.82 -14.51
CA LYS A 169 0.57 -12.94 -14.10
C LYS A 169 0.82 -11.84 -15.14
N ALA A 170 0.90 -12.17 -16.42
CA ALA A 170 1.10 -11.20 -17.50
C ALA A 170 -0.04 -10.17 -17.57
N LEU A 171 -1.29 -10.61 -17.39
CA LEU A 171 -2.45 -9.73 -17.34
C LEU A 171 -2.42 -8.81 -16.12
N SER A 172 -2.12 -9.35 -14.94
CA SER A 172 -2.03 -8.57 -13.69
C SER A 172 -0.95 -7.48 -13.78
N VAL A 173 0.22 -7.81 -14.33
CA VAL A 173 1.30 -6.83 -14.56
C VAL A 173 0.85 -5.74 -15.54
N SER A 174 0.22 -6.12 -16.65
CA SER A 174 -0.25 -5.18 -17.67
C SER A 174 -1.33 -4.24 -17.13
N GLN A 175 -2.26 -4.75 -16.32
CA GLN A 175 -3.29 -3.96 -15.64
C GLN A 175 -2.67 -2.97 -14.64
N LYS A 176 -1.70 -3.39 -13.83
CA LYS A 176 -0.97 -2.48 -12.92
C LYS A 176 -0.27 -1.36 -13.67
N GLN A 177 0.39 -1.66 -14.79
CA GLN A 177 1.03 -0.64 -15.64
C GLN A 177 0.02 0.29 -16.30
N PHE A 178 -1.16 -0.21 -16.66
CA PHE A 178 -2.24 0.63 -17.18
C PHE A 178 -2.71 1.62 -16.11
N MET A 179 -2.97 1.17 -14.88
CA MET A 179 -3.37 2.05 -13.76
C MET A 179 -2.33 3.14 -13.47
N ILE A 180 -1.03 2.81 -13.50
CA ILE A 180 0.05 3.79 -13.31
C ILE A 180 0.02 4.86 -14.42
N ARG A 181 -0.16 4.46 -15.68
CA ARG A 181 -0.25 5.39 -16.81
C ARG A 181 -1.46 6.30 -16.74
N GLU A 182 -2.61 5.80 -16.28
CA GLU A 182 -3.80 6.63 -16.02
C GLU A 182 -3.50 7.71 -14.96
N HIS A 183 -2.77 7.35 -13.89
CA HIS A 183 -2.32 8.31 -12.88
C HIS A 183 -1.35 9.36 -13.44
N GLU A 184 -0.40 8.97 -14.29
CA GLU A 184 0.54 9.90 -14.97
C GLU A 184 -0.19 10.91 -15.87
N MET A 185 -1.31 10.51 -16.49
CA MET A 185 -2.14 11.37 -17.34
C MET A 185 -3.09 12.28 -16.53
N SER A 186 -3.34 11.97 -15.25
CA SER A 186 -4.21 12.76 -14.39
C SER A 186 -3.52 14.03 -13.88
N HIS A 187 -3.86 15.17 -14.48
CA HIS A 187 -3.39 16.48 -14.01
C HIS A 187 -4.37 17.04 -12.97
N ASN A 188 -4.27 16.58 -11.73
CA ASN A 188 -5.03 17.18 -10.63
C ASN A 188 -4.33 18.47 -10.18
N LYS A 189 -4.90 19.63 -10.55
CA LYS A 189 -4.58 20.90 -9.89
C LYS A 189 -5.06 20.81 -8.44
N THR A 190 -4.16 20.63 -7.49
CA THR A 190 -4.46 20.79 -6.08
C THR A 190 -4.70 22.28 -5.81
N LEU A 191 -5.96 22.67 -5.58
CA LEU A 191 -6.35 23.96 -4.98
C LEU A 191 -6.26 23.79 -3.45
N GLU A 192 -5.33 24.45 -2.75
CA GLU A 192 -5.35 25.84 -2.26
C GLU A 192 -6.38 26.15 -1.17
N LYS A 193 -5.88 26.33 0.07
CA LYS A 193 -5.94 27.55 0.89
C LYS A 193 -5.19 27.32 2.21
N PRO A 194 -4.54 28.34 2.80
CA PRO A 194 -4.03 28.26 4.17
C PRO A 194 -5.16 27.81 5.10
N ARG A 195 -4.87 26.91 6.05
CA ARG A 195 -5.84 26.55 7.08
C ARG A 195 -6.06 27.79 7.97
N GLU A 196 -7.30 28.13 8.26
CA GLU A 196 -7.61 29.25 9.17
C GLU A 196 -6.92 29.00 10.51
N SER A 197 -6.12 29.98 10.94
CA SER A 197 -5.39 29.94 12.20
C SER A 197 -6.37 30.04 13.38
N PRO A 198 -6.15 29.34 14.53
CA PRO A 198 -7.08 29.27 15.66
C PRO A 198 -7.07 30.55 16.52
N ILE A 199 -7.00 31.71 15.88
CA ILE A 199 -6.98 33.03 16.53
C ILE A 199 -8.23 33.25 17.40
N ASN A 200 -9.34 32.57 17.09
CA ASN A 200 -10.62 32.67 17.82
C ASN A 200 -10.94 31.44 18.70
N GLY A 201 -9.93 30.62 19.02
CA GLY A 201 -10.08 29.36 19.76
C GLY A 201 -10.45 28.16 18.88
N ILE A 202 -10.43 26.95 19.48
CA ILE A 202 -10.55 25.69 18.75
C ILE A 202 -12.02 25.33 18.57
N THR A 203 -12.46 25.25 17.32
CA THR A 203 -13.82 24.81 17.00
C THR A 203 -13.94 23.28 16.99
N MET A 204 -15.16 22.78 17.20
CA MET A 204 -15.44 21.35 17.05
C MET A 204 -15.09 20.81 15.66
N THR A 205 -15.44 21.56 14.61
CA THR A 205 -15.18 21.16 13.22
C THR A 205 -13.67 21.02 12.98
N GLN A 206 -12.88 22.01 13.39
CA GLN A 206 -11.42 21.97 13.27
C GLN A 206 -10.82 20.77 14.01
N TRP A 207 -11.34 20.42 15.19
CA TRP A 207 -10.90 19.23 15.90
C TRP A 207 -11.18 17.95 15.11
N LEU A 208 -12.41 17.78 14.61
CA LEU A 208 -12.78 16.61 13.81
C LEU A 208 -11.92 16.48 12.53
N GLU A 209 -11.59 17.59 11.89
CA GLU A 209 -10.75 17.62 10.68
C GLU A 209 -9.29 17.30 10.98
N THR A 210 -8.77 17.81 12.10
CA THR A 210 -7.34 17.69 12.42
C THR A 210 -7.04 16.38 13.15
N ALA A 211 -7.76 16.12 14.25
CA ALA A 211 -7.51 14.99 15.14
C ALA A 211 -8.09 13.67 14.58
N PHE A 212 -9.24 13.70 13.91
CA PHE A 212 -9.86 12.50 13.33
C PHE A 212 -9.75 12.41 11.80
N GLN A 213 -9.13 13.40 11.15
CA GLN A 213 -8.88 13.41 9.70
C GLN A 213 -10.16 13.30 8.86
N LEU A 214 -11.27 13.86 9.35
CA LEU A 214 -12.55 13.88 8.64
C LEU A 214 -12.62 15.07 7.68
N GLN A 215 -13.37 14.95 6.59
CA GLN A 215 -13.63 16.04 5.65
C GLN A 215 -15.11 16.15 5.32
N GLY A 216 -15.56 17.37 5.03
CA GLY A 216 -16.95 17.64 4.67
C GLY A 216 -17.93 17.35 5.81
N ILE A 217 -17.60 17.77 7.02
CA ILE A 217 -18.44 17.57 8.20
C ILE A 217 -19.68 18.48 8.12
N VAL A 218 -20.84 17.89 8.39
CA VAL A 218 -22.12 18.58 8.50
C VAL A 218 -22.69 18.35 9.90
N PRO A 219 -22.48 19.28 10.86
CA PRO A 219 -23.01 19.13 12.20
C PRO A 219 -24.53 19.26 12.20
N SER A 220 -25.21 18.44 13.02
CA SER A 220 -26.67 18.37 13.07
C SER A 220 -27.23 18.76 14.44
N GLU A 221 -26.61 18.30 15.52
CA GLU A 221 -27.07 18.56 16.88
C GLU A 221 -25.88 18.47 17.83
N LEU A 222 -25.80 19.39 18.78
CA LEU A 222 -24.83 19.38 19.87
C LEU A 222 -25.58 19.45 21.20
N MET A 223 -25.31 18.48 22.06
CA MET A 223 -25.73 18.53 23.46
C MET A 223 -24.53 18.95 24.31
N VAL A 224 -24.66 20.07 25.02
CA VAL A 224 -23.66 20.56 25.97
C VAL A 224 -24.15 20.23 27.38
N ILE A 225 -23.38 19.40 28.08
CA ILE A 225 -23.68 18.89 29.41
C ILE A 225 -22.69 19.51 30.39
N THR A 226 -23.21 20.38 31.25
CA THR A 226 -22.48 21.04 32.33
C THR A 226 -23.25 20.83 33.63
N GLU A 227 -23.62 21.88 34.36
CA GLU A 227 -24.61 21.86 35.44
C GLU A 227 -26.04 21.76 34.90
N LYS A 228 -26.22 22.12 33.62
CA LYS A 228 -27.46 22.03 32.87
C LYS A 228 -27.20 21.32 31.54
N ILE A 229 -28.28 20.89 30.90
CA ILE A 229 -28.24 20.29 29.56
C ILE A 229 -28.79 21.31 28.58
N GLU A 230 -27.97 21.71 27.62
CA GLU A 230 -28.34 22.61 26.53
C GLU A 230 -28.23 21.86 25.20
N VAL A 231 -29.22 22.03 24.32
CA VAL A 231 -29.25 21.37 23.00
C VAL A 231 -29.27 22.44 21.93
N LEU A 232 -28.22 22.44 21.09
CA LEU A 232 -28.03 23.37 19.99
C LEU A 232 -28.25 22.64 18.65
N LYS A 233 -29.00 23.28 17.74
CA LYS A 233 -29.39 22.71 16.43
C LYS A 233 -29.11 23.62 15.25
N ASP A 234 -28.69 24.86 15.50
CA ASP A 234 -28.39 25.83 14.44
C ASP A 234 -27.06 25.47 13.77
N ARG A 235 -27.11 25.16 12.48
CA ARG A 235 -25.95 24.68 11.74
C ARG A 235 -24.79 25.68 11.69
N GLU A 236 -25.06 26.97 11.52
CA GLU A 236 -24.00 27.99 11.44
C GLU A 236 -23.31 28.16 12.80
N VAL A 237 -24.10 28.13 13.88
CA VAL A 237 -23.57 28.15 15.25
C VAL A 237 -22.74 26.90 15.53
N LEU A 238 -23.23 25.71 15.15
CA LEU A 238 -22.54 24.45 15.40
C LEU A 238 -21.22 24.33 14.63
N SER A 239 -21.18 24.77 13.37
CA SER A 239 -19.97 24.74 12.55
C SER A 239 -18.84 25.59 13.14
N ASN A 240 -19.18 26.69 13.81
CA ASN A 240 -18.23 27.62 14.41
C ASN A 240 -18.16 27.52 15.95
N PHE A 241 -18.73 26.45 16.53
CA PHE A 241 -18.80 26.30 17.97
C PHE A 241 -17.40 26.12 18.57
N ASN A 242 -16.94 27.12 19.33
CA ASN A 242 -15.65 27.08 20.02
C ASN A 242 -15.77 26.24 21.30
N LEU A 243 -14.97 25.17 21.38
CA LEU A 243 -14.95 24.23 22.51
C LEU A 243 -14.70 24.94 23.84
N SER A 244 -13.81 25.94 23.88
CA SER A 244 -13.42 26.60 25.14
C SER A 244 -14.58 27.29 25.85
N THR A 245 -15.59 27.77 25.09
CA THR A 245 -16.77 28.48 25.64
C THR A 245 -17.59 27.60 26.59
N SER A 246 -17.46 26.29 26.49
CA SER A 246 -18.13 25.34 27.39
C SER A 246 -17.50 25.28 28.78
N ILE A 247 -16.30 25.86 29.00
CA ILE A 247 -15.66 25.87 30.31
C ILE A 247 -15.10 27.24 30.72
N ILE A 248 -14.97 28.18 29.77
CA ILE A 248 -14.40 29.51 29.95
C ILE A 248 -15.44 30.57 29.58
N GLU A 249 -15.64 31.54 30.47
CA GLU A 249 -16.47 32.74 30.25
C GLU A 249 -15.70 33.98 30.72
N ASN A 250 -15.80 35.07 29.97
CA ASN A 250 -15.19 36.37 30.33
C ASN A 250 -13.70 36.26 30.73
N GLY A 251 -12.93 35.45 30.01
CA GLY A 251 -11.49 35.27 30.25
C GLY A 251 -11.15 34.54 31.55
N ASN A 252 -12.09 33.81 32.15
CA ASN A 252 -11.87 33.01 33.35
C ASN A 252 -12.51 31.62 33.21
N PHE A 253 -12.01 30.63 33.95
CA PHE A 253 -12.69 29.34 34.06
C PHE A 253 -14.01 29.51 34.81
N ALA A 254 -15.12 29.42 34.09
CA ALA A 254 -16.46 29.41 34.68
C ALA A 254 -16.75 28.07 35.36
N ARG A 255 -16.09 26.99 34.92
CA ARG A 255 -16.32 25.63 35.40
C ARG A 255 -15.10 24.73 35.16
N ASN A 256 -15.01 23.65 35.93
CA ASN A 256 -13.86 22.73 35.87
C ASN A 256 -13.97 21.68 34.76
N PHE A 257 -15.18 21.41 34.28
CA PHE A 257 -15.47 20.30 33.38
C PHE A 257 -16.70 20.57 32.51
N ALA A 258 -16.70 20.07 31.28
CA ALA A 258 -17.89 19.99 30.42
C ALA A 258 -17.82 18.74 29.53
N THR A 259 -18.99 18.16 29.23
CA THR A 259 -19.13 17.09 28.23
C THR A 259 -19.99 17.58 27.08
N LEU A 260 -19.55 17.33 25.85
CA LEU A 260 -20.29 17.67 24.65
C LEU A 260 -20.54 16.41 23.82
N GLN A 261 -21.77 16.21 23.38
CA GLN A 261 -22.15 15.13 22.48
C GLN A 261 -22.60 15.71 21.15
N LEU A 262 -21.84 15.44 20.10
CA LEU A 262 -22.07 15.92 18.75
C LEU A 262 -22.65 14.80 17.89
N THR A 263 -23.75 15.12 17.21
CA THR A 263 -24.30 14.34 16.10
C THR A 263 -24.01 15.07 14.79
N PHE A 264 -23.44 14.36 13.81
CA PHE A 264 -23.05 14.94 12.53
C PHE A 264 -23.12 13.92 11.38
N PHE A 265 -22.94 14.41 10.17
CA PHE A 265 -22.85 13.63 8.93
C PHE A 265 -21.60 14.03 8.14
N LEU A 266 -21.21 13.21 7.18
CA LEU A 266 -20.22 13.59 6.17
C LEU A 266 -20.95 13.90 4.85
N MET A 267 -20.52 14.90 4.10
CA MET A 267 -21.12 15.23 2.79
C MET A 267 -21.10 14.05 1.81
N ALA A 268 -20.06 13.21 1.89
CA ALA A 268 -19.94 12.00 1.08
C ALA A 268 -20.88 10.87 1.52
N GLU A 269 -21.38 10.91 2.76
CA GLU A 269 -22.25 9.90 3.38
C GLU A 269 -23.42 10.58 4.11
N PRO A 270 -24.32 11.28 3.39
CA PRO A 270 -25.33 12.14 4.01
C PRO A 270 -26.35 11.36 4.86
N ASP A 271 -26.55 10.09 4.57
CA ASP A 271 -27.48 9.21 5.29
C ASP A 271 -26.85 8.52 6.50
N ARG A 272 -25.51 8.58 6.64
CA ARG A 272 -24.78 7.87 7.71
C ARG A 272 -24.51 8.82 8.87
N ARG A 273 -25.35 8.73 9.89
CA ARG A 273 -25.21 9.51 11.13
C ARG A 273 -23.97 9.06 11.92
N ARG A 274 -23.19 10.03 12.38
CA ARG A 274 -21.99 9.85 13.19
C ARG A 274 -22.13 10.58 14.52
N TYR A 275 -21.37 10.11 15.50
CA TYR A 275 -21.38 10.63 16.86
C TYR A 275 -19.96 10.85 17.36
N ALA A 276 -19.72 11.99 18.00
CA ALA A 276 -18.48 12.29 18.69
C ALA A 276 -18.78 12.83 20.09
N THR A 277 -17.97 12.44 21.07
CA THR A 277 -18.05 12.96 22.43
C THR A 277 -16.77 13.74 22.73
N PHE A 278 -16.91 14.97 23.22
CA PHE A 278 -15.79 15.78 23.69
C PHE A 278 -15.91 15.95 25.20
N ILE A 279 -14.80 15.77 25.89
CA ILE A 279 -14.66 16.01 27.32
C ILE A 279 -13.63 17.12 27.48
N LEU A 280 -14.04 18.21 28.12
CA LEU A 280 -13.20 19.36 28.41
C LEU A 280 -12.93 19.41 29.90
N GLN A 281 -11.67 19.55 30.27
CA GLN A 281 -11.25 19.59 31.67
C GLN A 281 -10.25 20.72 31.90
N LYS A 282 -10.49 21.54 32.93
CA LYS A 282 -9.51 22.53 33.39
C LYS A 282 -8.20 21.84 33.77
N VAL A 283 -7.07 22.39 33.32
CA VAL A 283 -5.73 21.91 33.67
C VAL A 283 -5.05 22.92 34.58
N ASP A 284 -4.79 24.12 34.07
CA ASP A 284 -4.04 25.15 34.80
C ASP A 284 -4.33 26.56 34.27
N GLN A 285 -3.86 27.60 34.96
CA GLN A 285 -3.93 28.98 34.49
C GLN A 285 -2.62 29.72 34.76
N ILE A 286 -2.22 30.54 33.81
CA ILE A 286 -1.15 31.53 33.97
C ILE A 286 -1.70 32.91 33.59
N GLU A 287 -0.94 33.97 33.85
CA GLU A 287 -1.38 35.36 33.62
C GLU A 287 -1.87 35.62 32.19
N GLU A 288 -1.29 34.95 31.20
CA GLU A 288 -1.59 35.18 29.77
C GLU A 288 -2.47 34.09 29.12
N ALA A 289 -2.76 32.97 29.80
CA ALA A 289 -3.46 31.86 29.19
C ALA A 289 -4.15 30.92 30.19
N LEU A 290 -5.29 30.35 29.76
CA LEU A 290 -6.03 29.33 30.48
C LEU A 290 -5.86 27.96 29.81
N TYR A 291 -5.22 27.01 30.49
CA TYR A 291 -4.95 25.68 29.94
C TYR A 291 -6.06 24.69 30.27
N TYR A 292 -6.51 23.97 29.25
CA TYR A 292 -7.52 22.92 29.40
C TYR A 292 -7.18 21.72 28.51
N ARG A 293 -7.63 20.54 28.94
CA ARG A 293 -7.48 19.29 28.20
C ARG A 293 -8.77 19.02 27.44
N ILE A 294 -8.63 18.64 26.18
CA ILE A 294 -9.70 18.10 25.36
C ILE A 294 -9.43 16.61 25.19
N THR A 295 -10.38 15.78 25.60
CA THR A 295 -10.40 14.34 25.28
C THR A 295 -11.61 14.10 24.40
N ALA A 296 -11.37 13.76 23.13
CA ALA A 296 -12.42 13.51 22.17
C ALA A 296 -12.46 12.04 21.76
N THR A 297 -13.66 11.50 21.64
CA THR A 297 -13.92 10.14 21.18
C THR A 297 -14.84 10.18 19.98
N LEU A 298 -14.38 9.68 18.84
CA LEU A 298 -15.23 9.39 17.70
C LEU A 298 -15.80 7.99 17.85
N LEU A 299 -17.12 7.88 17.92
CA LEU A 299 -17.79 6.59 18.11
C LEU A 299 -17.75 5.74 16.83
N PRO A 300 -17.61 4.41 16.96
CA PRO A 300 -17.60 3.53 15.81
C PRO A 300 -18.93 3.59 15.07
N LEU A 301 -18.89 3.46 13.75
CA LEU A 301 -20.08 3.23 12.97
C LEU A 301 -20.65 1.84 13.30
N ASN A 302 -21.98 1.71 13.23
CA ASN A 302 -22.60 0.39 13.27
C ASN A 302 -22.16 -0.39 12.03
N ALA A 303 -21.68 -1.62 12.23
CA ALA A 303 -21.29 -2.50 11.14
C ALA A 303 -22.51 -2.88 10.30
N GLU A 304 -22.51 -2.54 9.02
CA GLU A 304 -23.45 -3.10 8.07
C GLU A 304 -22.96 -4.49 7.61
N THR A 305 -23.89 -5.37 7.26
CA THR A 305 -23.68 -6.82 6.98
C THR A 305 -22.60 -7.18 5.94
N LYS A 306 -21.94 -6.22 5.30
CA LYS A 306 -20.90 -6.41 4.27
C LYS A 306 -19.54 -5.76 4.57
N GLU A 307 -19.39 -4.99 5.65
CA GLU A 307 -18.12 -4.33 5.98
C GLU A 307 -17.26 -5.23 6.91
N SER A 308 -15.96 -5.30 6.65
CA SER A 308 -15.00 -5.93 7.57
C SER A 308 -14.95 -5.12 8.87
N ILE A 309 -15.16 -5.77 10.02
CA ILE A 309 -15.11 -5.14 11.35
C ILE A 309 -13.76 -4.46 11.70
N PHE A 310 -12.72 -4.68 10.88
CA PHE A 310 -11.39 -4.09 11.05
C PHE A 310 -11.18 -2.78 10.25
N VAL A 311 -12.21 -2.24 9.60
CA VAL A 311 -12.13 -0.93 8.94
C VAL A 311 -12.05 0.16 10.02
N ARG A 312 -11.13 1.13 9.87
CA ARG A 312 -10.88 2.24 10.82
C ARG A 312 -12.17 2.96 11.30
N ASN A 313 -13.19 3.04 10.45
CA ASN A 313 -14.48 3.67 10.75
C ASN A 313 -15.39 2.85 11.70
N LEU A 314 -15.08 1.57 11.92
CA LEU A 314 -15.82 0.65 12.80
C LEU A 314 -15.14 0.45 14.16
N MET A 315 -14.03 1.14 14.42
CA MET A 315 -13.37 1.19 15.72
C MET A 315 -13.53 2.57 16.36
N PRO A 316 -13.68 2.66 17.70
CA PRO A 316 -13.63 3.95 18.39
C PRO A 316 -12.26 4.58 18.19
N GLN A 317 -12.24 5.88 17.88
CA GLN A 317 -11.00 6.66 17.84
C GLN A 317 -10.97 7.62 19.02
N LEU A 318 -9.82 7.70 19.70
CA LEU A 318 -9.59 8.59 20.83
C LEU A 318 -8.49 9.57 20.44
N SER A 319 -8.71 10.86 20.72
CA SER A 319 -7.66 11.87 20.62
C SER A 319 -7.70 12.75 21.86
N THR A 320 -6.53 13.06 22.40
CA THR A 320 -6.38 13.92 23.59
C THR A 320 -5.32 14.96 23.34
N ALA A 321 -5.58 16.21 23.73
CA ALA A 321 -4.61 17.28 23.66
C ALA A 321 -4.79 18.27 24.81
N ILE A 322 -3.69 18.89 25.24
CA ILE A 322 -3.72 20.09 26.08
C ILE A 322 -3.63 21.30 25.16
N VAL A 323 -4.54 22.24 25.39
CA VAL A 323 -4.70 23.46 24.59
C VAL A 323 -4.85 24.65 25.54
N ALA A 324 -4.54 25.84 25.06
CA ALA A 324 -4.69 27.05 25.85
C ALA A 324 -5.66 28.04 25.19
N HIS A 325 -6.51 28.65 26.01
CA HIS A 325 -7.25 29.84 25.65
C HIS A 325 -6.38 31.06 25.96
N ASP A 326 -5.91 31.73 24.91
CA ASP A 326 -5.03 32.90 25.03
C ASP A 326 -5.84 34.12 25.52
N LEU A 327 -5.39 34.75 26.60
CA LEU A 327 -6.06 35.93 27.17
C LEU A 327 -5.59 37.24 26.50
N ARG A 328 -4.57 37.17 25.63
CA ARG A 328 -4.04 38.33 24.91
C ARG A 328 -4.91 38.63 23.69
N ASN A 329 -5.20 39.92 23.46
CA ASN A 329 -5.90 40.36 22.24
C ASN A 329 -5.05 40.10 20.99
N ASN A 330 -5.67 39.60 19.92
CA ASN A 330 -5.07 39.32 18.62
C ASN A 330 -4.26 40.50 18.05
N ASP A 331 -4.78 41.72 18.19
CA ASP A 331 -4.08 42.93 17.73
C ASP A 331 -2.71 43.12 18.41
N LYS A 332 -2.60 42.72 19.69
CA LYS A 332 -1.33 42.78 20.42
C LYS A 332 -0.33 41.72 19.92
N GLN A 333 -0.79 40.53 19.57
CA GLN A 333 0.08 39.45 19.08
C GLN A 333 0.65 39.78 17.70
N VAL A 334 -0.19 40.27 16.79
CA VAL A 334 0.26 40.73 15.46
C VAL A 334 1.19 41.94 15.58
N ALA A 335 0.90 42.86 16.51
CA ALA A 335 1.76 44.01 16.77
C ALA A 335 3.12 43.60 17.37
N GLU A 336 3.14 42.60 18.26
CA GLU A 336 4.36 42.05 18.86
C GLU A 336 5.28 41.45 17.79
N PHE A 337 4.75 40.60 16.91
CA PHE A 337 5.51 40.05 15.79
C PHE A 337 6.05 41.15 14.87
N LYS A 338 5.19 42.10 14.46
CA LYS A 338 5.60 43.21 13.59
C LYS A 338 6.70 44.06 14.20
N TYR A 339 6.58 44.37 15.50
CA TYR A 339 7.59 45.11 16.23
C TYR A 339 8.91 44.33 16.30
N MET A 340 8.84 43.04 16.66
CA MET A 340 10.03 42.19 16.80
C MET A 340 10.75 42.01 15.46
N TRP A 341 10.01 41.79 14.39
CA TRP A 341 10.56 41.65 13.04
C TRP A 341 11.18 42.96 12.56
N GLN A 342 10.49 44.10 12.72
CA GLN A 342 11.02 45.39 12.30
C GLN A 342 12.28 45.77 13.10
N ASP A 343 12.30 45.54 14.42
CA ASP A 343 13.49 45.78 15.25
C ASP A 343 14.67 44.90 14.84
N ALA A 344 14.42 43.64 14.46
CA ALA A 344 15.45 42.73 13.96
C ALA A 344 16.04 43.21 12.62
N ILE A 345 15.20 43.61 11.66
CA ILE A 345 15.63 44.16 10.37
C ILE A 345 16.41 45.47 10.56
N ASP A 346 15.95 46.35 11.45
CA ASP A 346 16.61 47.61 11.75
C ASP A 346 18.01 47.38 12.34
N LYS A 347 18.17 46.44 13.29
CA LYS A 347 19.48 46.07 13.85
C LYS A 347 20.42 45.49 12.80
N ILE A 348 19.92 44.64 11.90
CA ILE A 348 20.71 44.11 10.78
C ILE A 348 21.19 45.23 9.86
N SER A 349 20.30 46.17 9.51
CA SER A 349 20.63 47.30 8.64
C SER A 349 21.69 48.24 9.25
N LYS A 350 21.74 48.33 10.59
CA LYS A 350 22.72 49.12 11.35
C LYS A 350 24.02 48.37 11.63
N GLY A 351 24.14 47.10 11.22
CA GLY A 351 25.31 46.26 11.47
C GLY A 351 25.41 45.72 12.91
N GLU A 352 24.34 45.81 13.70
CA GLU A 352 24.29 45.41 15.12
C GLU A 352 23.81 43.95 15.29
N LYS A 353 24.30 43.04 14.45
CA LYS A 353 23.85 41.62 14.43
C LYS A 353 24.12 40.88 15.74
N ASP A 354 25.16 41.29 16.46
CA ASP A 354 25.54 40.80 17.77
C ASP A 354 24.48 41.09 18.86
N LYS A 355 23.65 42.13 18.67
CA LYS A 355 22.58 42.55 19.60
C LYS A 355 21.21 41.92 19.34
N LEU A 356 21.10 41.06 18.33
CA LEU A 356 19.87 40.32 18.05
C LEU A 356 19.68 39.21 19.10
N THR A 357 18.48 39.11 19.68
CA THR A 357 18.09 37.94 20.47
C THR A 357 17.94 36.71 19.57
N ASP A 358 17.90 35.52 20.15
CA ASP A 358 17.74 34.28 19.37
C ASP A 358 16.44 34.28 18.57
N GLU A 359 15.35 34.81 19.14
CA GLU A 359 14.08 35.00 18.44
C GLU A 359 14.21 35.99 17.29
N GLN A 360 14.90 37.11 17.50
CA GLN A 360 15.11 38.10 16.44
C GLN A 360 15.97 37.56 15.30
N ARG A 361 16.99 36.76 15.61
CA ARG A 361 17.79 36.06 14.60
C ARG A 361 16.93 35.08 13.82
N PHE A 362 16.08 34.32 14.50
CA PHE A 362 15.19 33.34 13.88
C PHE A 362 14.15 33.98 12.96
N VAL A 363 13.50 35.08 13.36
CA VAL A 363 12.48 35.70 12.49
C VAL A 363 13.12 36.46 11.32
N ALA A 364 14.30 37.07 11.52
CA ALA A 364 14.98 37.79 10.48
C ALA A 364 15.67 36.90 9.43
N SER A 365 15.91 35.62 9.75
CA SER A 365 16.48 34.66 8.80
C SER A 365 15.50 34.20 7.73
N ILE A 366 14.20 34.38 7.95
CA ILE A 366 13.16 33.87 7.06
C ILE A 366 12.90 34.87 5.95
N THR A 367 13.20 34.47 4.70
CA THR A 367 13.15 35.37 3.54
C THR A 367 11.73 35.85 3.20
N PHE A 368 10.72 35.06 3.56
CA PHE A 368 9.31 35.34 3.23
C PHE A 368 8.53 35.79 4.45
N GLN A 369 8.05 37.03 4.42
CA GLN A 369 7.34 37.66 5.54
C GLN A 369 6.09 36.88 6.00
N ASP A 370 5.29 36.37 5.06
CA ASP A 370 4.09 35.59 5.39
C ASP A 370 4.44 34.26 6.07
N ALA A 371 5.56 33.62 5.67
CA ALA A 371 6.05 32.42 6.33
C ALA A 371 6.60 32.73 7.73
N ALA A 372 7.29 33.87 7.88
CA ALA A 372 7.94 34.26 9.13
C ALA A 372 6.97 34.33 10.32
N GLU A 373 5.76 34.83 10.11
CA GLU A 373 4.72 34.87 11.14
C GLU A 373 4.29 33.45 11.56
N TYR A 374 4.02 32.58 10.58
CA TYR A 374 3.63 31.18 10.83
C TYR A 374 4.71 30.41 11.59
N LEU A 375 5.96 30.55 11.18
CA LEU A 375 7.11 29.88 11.78
C LEU A 375 7.35 30.36 13.21
N TYR A 376 7.35 31.69 13.42
CA TYR A 376 7.53 32.28 14.74
C TYR A 376 6.48 31.78 15.72
N ARG A 377 5.20 31.87 15.35
CA ARG A 377 4.12 31.48 16.24
C ARG A 377 4.05 29.97 16.46
N GLY A 378 4.25 29.19 15.40
CA GLY A 378 4.29 27.73 15.49
C GLY A 378 5.38 27.25 16.46
N ARG A 379 6.58 27.82 16.38
CA ARG A 379 7.71 27.48 17.26
C ARG A 379 7.48 27.87 18.72
N GLN A 380 6.90 29.04 18.99
CA GLN A 380 6.52 29.43 20.34
C GLN A 380 5.52 28.45 20.96
N LEU A 381 4.48 28.08 20.21
CA LEU A 381 3.46 27.14 20.67
C LEU A 381 4.05 25.75 20.90
N PHE A 382 4.94 25.30 20.02
CA PHE A 382 5.68 24.05 20.17
C PHE A 382 6.48 24.02 21.48
N ASN A 383 7.29 25.06 21.72
CA ASN A 383 8.12 25.18 22.93
C ASN A 383 7.29 25.30 24.22
N ALA A 384 6.08 25.87 24.12
CA ALA A 384 5.11 25.91 25.21
C ALA A 384 4.32 24.59 25.39
N ASN A 385 4.69 23.52 24.68
CA ASN A 385 4.01 22.22 24.65
C ASN A 385 2.53 22.28 24.20
N ARG A 386 2.13 23.34 23.48
CA ARG A 386 0.80 23.52 22.89
C ARG A 386 0.75 22.87 21.51
N LYS A 387 1.05 21.57 21.45
CA LYS A 387 1.33 20.85 20.19
C LYS A 387 0.18 20.88 19.18
N TYR A 388 -1.06 20.72 19.64
CA TYR A 388 -2.23 20.78 18.75
C TYR A 388 -2.35 22.14 18.05
N GLU A 389 -2.15 23.23 18.79
CA GLU A 389 -2.22 24.58 18.24
C GLU A 389 -1.03 24.88 17.34
N ALA A 390 0.16 24.39 17.71
CA ALA A 390 1.37 24.53 16.90
C ALA A 390 1.17 23.95 15.49
N ILE A 391 0.52 22.79 15.35
CA ILE A 391 0.25 22.16 14.04
C ILE A 391 -0.42 23.13 13.07
N MET A 392 -1.43 23.88 13.52
CA MET A 392 -2.19 24.77 12.64
C MET A 392 -1.33 25.88 12.03
N TRP A 393 -0.39 26.43 12.81
CA TRP A 393 0.56 27.43 12.34
C TRP A 393 1.68 26.81 11.51
N LEU A 394 2.24 25.71 11.99
CA LEU A 394 3.36 25.02 11.35
C LEU A 394 2.98 24.44 9.98
N GLU A 395 1.75 23.93 9.80
CA GLU A 395 1.29 23.44 8.50
C GLU A 395 1.20 24.56 7.47
N ASN A 396 0.75 25.76 7.86
CA ASN A 396 0.71 26.91 6.96
C ASN A 396 2.14 27.32 6.54
N GLY A 397 3.06 27.36 7.50
CA GLY A 397 4.49 27.58 7.23
C GLY A 397 5.08 26.51 6.31
N PHE A 398 4.78 25.23 6.56
CA PHE A 398 5.19 24.10 5.72
C PHE A 398 4.68 24.26 4.29
N HIS A 399 3.38 24.50 4.08
CA HIS A 399 2.82 24.60 2.73
C HIS A 399 3.49 25.71 1.93
N TYR A 400 3.74 26.86 2.57
CA TYR A 400 4.39 27.98 1.92
C TYR A 400 5.83 27.65 1.49
N LEU A 401 6.63 27.06 2.40
CA LEU A 401 8.01 26.68 2.12
C LEU A 401 8.12 25.49 1.15
N PHE A 402 7.24 24.50 1.27
CA PHE A 402 7.18 23.32 0.42
C PHE A 402 6.95 23.70 -1.05
N LEU A 403 5.97 24.57 -1.33
CA LEU A 403 5.68 25.05 -2.68
C LEU A 403 6.84 25.84 -3.30
N ASN A 404 7.67 26.47 -2.47
CA ASN A 404 8.80 27.29 -2.89
C ASN A 404 10.16 26.62 -2.64
N TYR A 405 10.19 25.32 -2.33
CA TYR A 405 11.40 24.65 -1.81
C TYR A 405 12.65 24.82 -2.68
N LEU A 406 12.48 24.74 -4.00
CA LEU A 406 13.58 24.90 -4.97
C LEU A 406 14.16 26.32 -5.02
N LYS A 407 13.41 27.33 -4.54
CA LYS A 407 13.81 28.73 -4.50
C LYS A 407 14.38 29.15 -3.14
N LEU A 408 14.31 28.27 -2.13
CA LEU A 408 14.78 28.56 -0.78
C LEU A 408 16.31 28.66 -0.74
N ASN A 409 16.81 29.62 0.04
CA ASN A 409 18.23 29.71 0.37
C ASN A 409 18.61 28.59 1.39
N LYS A 410 19.89 28.52 1.79
CA LYS A 410 20.34 27.48 2.73
C LYS A 410 19.63 27.54 4.09
N GLU A 411 19.48 28.75 4.63
CA GLU A 411 18.89 29.00 5.96
C GLU A 411 17.38 28.70 5.96
N ASP A 412 16.66 29.10 4.91
CA ASP A 412 15.24 28.76 4.73
C ASP A 412 15.00 27.26 4.59
N LYS A 413 15.97 26.51 4.02
CA LYS A 413 15.91 25.04 3.98
C LYS A 413 16.12 24.43 5.36
N GLU A 414 17.03 24.96 6.16
CA GLU A 414 17.21 24.55 7.56
C GLU A 414 15.93 24.79 8.37
N ASN A 415 15.31 25.96 8.20
CA ASN A 415 14.00 26.28 8.79
C ASN A 415 12.88 25.34 8.30
N PHE A 416 12.87 24.98 7.01
CA PHE A 416 11.93 23.98 6.47
C PHE A 416 12.07 22.62 7.18
N TYR A 417 13.30 22.15 7.39
CA TYR A 417 13.54 20.89 8.10
C TYR A 417 13.16 20.97 9.58
N GLU A 418 13.37 22.10 10.25
CA GLU A 418 12.92 22.32 11.63
C GLU A 418 11.39 22.25 11.74
N ILE A 419 10.65 22.82 10.78
CA ILE A 419 9.18 22.68 10.72
C ILE A 419 8.76 21.24 10.52
N CYS A 420 9.40 20.51 9.61
CA CYS A 420 9.13 19.10 9.38
C CYS A 420 9.34 18.27 10.66
N PHE A 421 10.41 18.56 11.41
CA PHE A 421 10.64 17.97 12.73
C PHE A 421 9.51 18.30 13.72
N MET A 422 9.17 19.59 13.88
CA MET A 422 8.13 20.02 14.83
C MET A 422 6.76 19.44 14.47
N LEU A 423 6.37 19.45 13.19
CA LEU A 423 5.12 18.83 12.72
C LEU A 423 5.11 17.33 12.96
N GLY A 424 6.22 16.67 12.64
CA GLY A 424 6.45 15.26 12.93
C GLY A 424 6.16 14.90 14.38
N PHE A 425 6.84 15.59 15.29
CA PHE A 425 6.72 15.43 16.74
C PHE A 425 5.30 15.74 17.25
N CYS A 426 4.67 16.82 16.78
CA CYS A 426 3.31 17.16 17.17
C CYS A 426 2.30 16.11 16.70
N TYR A 427 2.45 15.58 15.49
CA TYR A 427 1.57 14.54 14.97
C TYR A 427 1.79 13.19 15.66
N ASP A 428 3.02 12.87 16.04
CA ASP A 428 3.34 11.64 16.78
C ASP A 428 2.70 11.66 18.18
N ASP A 429 2.78 12.79 18.88
CA ASP A 429 2.15 13.02 20.19
C ASP A 429 0.62 12.85 20.15
N LEU A 430 -0.01 13.26 19.04
CA LEU A 430 -1.43 13.06 18.79
C LEU A 430 -1.79 11.64 18.29
N GLN A 431 -0.83 10.72 18.24
CA GLN A 431 -0.96 9.35 17.74
C GLN A 431 -1.36 9.27 16.26
N LEU A 432 -1.08 10.34 15.49
CA LEU A 432 -1.32 10.42 14.06
C LEU A 432 -0.08 9.99 13.28
N TYR A 433 0.38 8.77 13.56
CA TYR A 433 1.70 8.29 13.15
C TYR A 433 1.98 8.34 11.64
N GLN A 434 0.97 8.11 10.79
CA GLN A 434 1.15 8.19 9.33
C GLN A 434 1.48 9.62 8.86
N ARG A 435 0.88 10.64 9.48
CA ARG A 435 1.22 12.04 9.19
C ARG A 435 2.55 12.42 9.81
N ALA A 436 2.82 11.96 11.03
CA ALA A 436 4.12 12.15 11.67
C ALA A 436 5.25 11.60 10.79
N PHE A 437 5.10 10.36 10.30
CA PHE A 437 6.02 9.73 9.37
C PHE A 437 6.23 10.55 8.09
N TYR A 438 5.16 11.08 7.49
CA TYR A 438 5.25 11.92 6.30
C TYR A 438 6.17 13.13 6.51
N TYR A 439 6.00 13.88 7.60
CA TYR A 439 6.81 15.05 7.88
C TYR A 439 8.24 14.69 8.31
N LEU A 440 8.41 13.70 9.19
CA LEU A 440 9.74 13.27 9.66
C LEU A 440 10.59 12.66 8.54
N ASN A 441 9.98 12.10 7.49
CA ASN A 441 10.73 11.59 6.35
C ASN A 441 11.54 12.68 5.62
N PHE A 442 11.14 13.95 5.71
CA PHE A 442 11.94 15.07 5.17
C PHE A 442 13.20 15.38 5.98
N THR A 443 13.31 14.89 7.21
CA THR A 443 14.47 15.13 8.08
C THR A 443 15.54 14.04 7.98
N MET A 444 15.26 12.97 7.23
CA MET A 444 16.21 11.89 6.99
C MET A 444 17.46 12.36 6.25
N GLY A 445 18.63 11.88 6.69
CA GLY A 445 19.91 12.19 6.06
C GLY A 445 20.51 13.56 6.43
N LEU A 446 19.90 14.30 7.36
CA LEU A 446 20.42 15.59 7.83
C LEU A 446 21.51 15.48 8.91
N ASN A 447 21.86 14.25 9.33
CA ASN A 447 22.82 13.97 10.41
C ASN A 447 22.51 14.71 11.73
N ASN A 448 21.22 14.95 12.00
CA ASN A 448 20.76 15.57 13.24
C ASN A 448 20.20 14.49 14.18
N ILE A 449 20.92 14.22 15.28
CA ILE A 449 20.56 13.19 16.27
C ILE A 449 19.15 13.39 16.82
N THR A 450 18.77 14.63 17.12
CA THR A 450 17.43 14.94 17.68
C THR A 450 16.33 14.56 16.70
N TYR A 451 16.50 14.87 15.42
CA TYR A 451 15.51 14.56 14.39
C TYR A 451 15.43 13.04 14.16
N THR A 452 16.58 12.37 14.14
CA THR A 452 16.65 10.91 14.00
C THR A 452 15.99 10.20 15.19
N LYS A 453 16.20 10.69 16.42
CA LYS A 453 15.52 10.16 17.61
C LYS A 453 14.00 10.18 17.44
N GLU A 454 13.46 11.29 16.98
CA GLU A 454 12.01 11.41 16.81
C GLU A 454 11.47 10.55 15.66
N TYR A 455 12.21 10.42 14.56
CA TYR A 455 11.86 9.47 13.49
C TYR A 455 11.80 8.02 14.01
N VAL A 456 12.77 7.61 14.85
CA VAL A 456 12.76 6.27 15.50
C VAL A 456 11.59 6.12 16.47
N ASN A 457 11.26 7.15 17.26
CA ASN A 457 10.07 7.14 18.12
C ASN A 457 8.82 6.88 17.29
N CYS A 458 8.62 7.62 16.20
CA CYS A 458 7.45 7.49 15.34
C CYS A 458 7.32 6.08 14.74
N LEU A 459 8.41 5.49 14.25
CA LEU A 459 8.40 4.10 13.76
C LEU A 459 8.07 3.09 14.86
N THR A 460 8.58 3.33 16.09
CA THR A 460 8.31 2.45 17.23
C THR A 460 6.86 2.56 17.69
N HIS A 461 6.33 3.77 17.90
CA HIS A 461 4.95 4.02 18.32
C HIS A 461 3.92 3.51 17.30
N SER A 462 4.23 3.60 16.01
CA SER A 462 3.39 3.07 14.93
C SER A 462 3.46 1.56 14.76
N LYS A 463 4.33 0.87 15.51
CA LYS A 463 4.64 -0.55 15.33
C LYS A 463 5.04 -0.87 13.89
N ASP A 464 5.85 0.00 13.30
CA ASP A 464 6.36 -0.19 11.94
C ASP A 464 7.58 -1.12 11.95
N PHE A 465 7.51 -2.23 11.21
CA PHE A 465 8.59 -3.23 11.18
C PHE A 465 9.91 -2.69 10.63
N ARG A 466 9.90 -1.59 9.87
CA ARG A 466 11.10 -0.98 9.30
C ARG A 466 12.04 -0.42 10.37
N VAL A 467 11.55 -0.22 11.60
CA VAL A 467 12.33 0.28 12.74
C VAL A 467 13.57 -0.58 13.03
N PHE A 468 13.47 -1.90 12.87
CA PHE A 468 14.57 -2.82 13.19
C PHE A 468 15.77 -2.61 12.28
N ASN A 469 15.55 -2.69 10.96
CA ASN A 469 16.61 -2.48 9.97
C ASN A 469 17.19 -1.06 10.06
N TYR A 470 16.35 -0.07 10.37
CA TYR A 470 16.81 1.31 10.50
C TYR A 470 17.70 1.52 11.73
N ILE A 471 17.29 1.00 12.90
CA ILE A 471 18.12 1.05 14.11
C ILE A 471 19.42 0.27 13.91
N ASP A 472 19.37 -0.92 13.30
CA ASP A 472 20.55 -1.75 13.10
C ASP A 472 21.57 -1.09 12.18
N ALA A 473 21.12 -0.43 11.10
CA ALA A 473 22.00 0.35 10.25
C ALA A 473 22.68 1.51 11.01
N LEU A 474 21.94 2.23 11.85
CA LEU A 474 22.50 3.31 12.67
C LEU A 474 23.50 2.81 13.72
N LEU A 475 23.20 1.70 14.38
CA LEU A 475 24.11 1.08 15.35
C LEU A 475 25.38 0.58 14.68
N GLU A 476 25.27 -0.07 13.51
CA GLU A 476 26.42 -0.53 12.74
C GLU A 476 27.32 0.64 12.31
N GLU A 477 26.75 1.76 11.86
CA GLU A 477 27.50 2.97 11.53
C GLU A 477 28.24 3.54 12.75
N LEU A 478 27.57 3.66 13.89
CA LEU A 478 28.18 4.18 15.12
C LEU A 478 29.28 3.28 15.66
N ILE A 479 29.07 1.96 15.66
CA ILE A 479 30.09 0.98 16.08
C ILE A 479 31.29 1.04 15.13
N ASN A 480 31.06 1.12 13.83
CA ASN A 480 32.15 1.17 12.87
C ASN A 480 33.00 2.44 12.99
N ASN A 481 32.36 3.58 13.28
CA ASN A 481 33.05 4.85 13.40
C ASN A 481 33.86 5.00 14.71
N TYR A 482 33.49 4.30 15.78
CA TYR A 482 34.08 4.52 17.12
C TYR A 482 34.63 3.25 17.80
N GLN A 483 34.40 2.05 17.28
CA GLN A 483 34.81 0.79 17.91
C GLN A 483 35.69 -0.11 17.03
N THR A 484 35.73 0.08 15.71
CA THR A 484 36.60 -0.70 14.80
C THR A 484 37.65 0.17 14.10
N ASN A 485 38.63 0.64 14.88
CA ASN A 485 39.99 0.95 14.39
C ASN A 485 41.02 0.36 15.38
N ASN A 486 41.03 -0.96 15.49
CA ASN A 486 42.16 -1.68 16.08
C ASN A 486 43.22 -1.89 14.99
N SER A 487 44.23 -1.01 14.93
CA SER A 487 45.59 -1.54 14.98
C SER A 487 46.69 -0.57 15.42
N ASP A 488 46.64 0.76 15.21
CA ASP A 488 47.81 1.60 15.55
C ASP A 488 47.54 3.08 15.92
N GLU A 489 46.28 3.52 16.00
CA GLU A 489 45.93 4.88 16.47
C GLU A 489 44.98 4.78 17.68
N GLU A 490 45.21 5.61 18.71
CA GLU A 490 44.40 5.66 19.93
C GLU A 490 42.91 5.73 19.55
N ALA A 491 42.13 4.70 19.87
CA ALA A 491 40.70 4.69 19.62
C ALA A 491 40.08 5.93 20.26
N GLU A 492 39.53 6.83 19.45
CA GLU A 492 38.85 8.02 19.95
C GLU A 492 37.71 7.58 20.87
N GLU A 493 37.78 8.00 22.13
CA GLU A 493 36.73 7.71 23.12
C GLU A 493 35.39 8.26 22.60
N MET A 494 34.38 7.40 22.54
CA MET A 494 33.07 7.77 22.00
C MET A 494 32.50 8.98 22.77
N PRO A 495 32.17 10.09 22.09
CA PRO A 495 31.65 11.27 22.77
C PRO A 495 30.37 10.96 23.56
N PRO A 496 30.14 11.55 24.75
CA PRO A 496 28.98 11.22 25.60
C PRO A 496 27.63 11.33 24.89
N HIS A 497 27.44 12.38 24.06
CA HIS A 497 26.20 12.58 23.31
C HIS A 497 25.94 11.52 22.23
N ILE A 498 26.99 10.91 21.68
CA ILE A 498 26.89 9.79 20.74
C ILE A 498 26.56 8.49 21.48
N ASN A 499 27.20 8.27 22.63
CA ASN A 499 26.88 7.14 23.49
C ASN A 499 25.41 7.20 23.96
N ASP A 500 24.92 8.37 24.38
CA ASP A 500 23.51 8.58 24.75
C ASP A 500 22.53 8.28 23.60
N PHE A 501 22.94 8.59 22.36
CA PHE A 501 22.15 8.25 21.18
C PHE A 501 22.15 6.74 20.91
N MET A 502 23.30 6.08 21.01
CA MET A 502 23.41 4.62 20.90
C MET A 502 22.54 3.90 21.94
N LEU A 503 22.57 4.34 23.21
CA LEU A 503 21.74 3.78 24.26
C LEU A 503 20.25 4.03 24.01
N PHE A 504 19.88 5.20 23.46
CA PHE A 504 18.51 5.46 23.02
C PHE A 504 18.05 4.45 21.95
N LEU A 505 18.89 4.15 20.96
CA LEU A 505 18.58 3.19 19.90
C LEU A 505 18.35 1.78 20.46
N TYR A 506 19.21 1.32 21.38
CA TYR A 506 19.03 0.04 22.05
C TYR A 506 17.71 -0.04 22.82
N ARG A 507 17.38 0.99 23.61
CA ARG A 507 16.09 1.03 24.34
C ARG A 507 14.90 0.96 23.38
N ARG A 508 14.93 1.75 22.29
CA ARG A 508 13.85 1.77 21.30
C ARG A 508 13.68 0.44 20.57
N LYS A 509 14.77 -0.24 20.20
CA LYS A 509 14.72 -1.57 19.60
C LYS A 509 14.09 -2.59 20.55
N ALA A 510 14.45 -2.56 21.84
CA ALA A 510 13.86 -3.45 22.84
C ALA A 510 12.34 -3.25 22.96
N TYR A 511 11.87 -1.99 23.03
CA TYR A 511 10.44 -1.69 23.01
C TYR A 511 9.74 -2.18 21.74
N ALA A 512 10.34 -1.96 20.56
CA ALA A 512 9.78 -2.43 19.30
C ALA A 512 9.65 -3.97 19.26
N LEU A 513 10.62 -4.71 19.80
CA LEU A 513 10.54 -6.18 19.91
C LEU A 513 9.40 -6.61 20.83
N ILE A 514 9.21 -5.94 21.96
CA ILE A 514 8.10 -6.21 22.90
C ILE A 514 6.76 -5.94 22.23
N ASP A 515 6.61 -4.80 21.55
CA ASP A 515 5.35 -4.38 20.92
C ASP A 515 4.91 -5.24 19.73
N GLN A 516 5.86 -5.94 19.11
CA GLN A 516 5.68 -6.91 18.01
C GLN A 516 5.64 -8.36 18.49
N GLU A 517 5.54 -8.57 19.80
CA GLU A 517 5.48 -9.89 20.45
C GLU A 517 6.69 -10.79 20.18
N GLN A 518 7.85 -10.23 19.81
CA GLN A 518 9.11 -10.95 19.63
C GLN A 518 9.84 -11.14 20.98
N TYR A 519 9.16 -11.75 21.95
CA TYR A 519 9.60 -11.77 23.35
C TYR A 519 10.96 -12.45 23.58
N LYS A 520 11.27 -13.50 22.80
CA LYS A 520 12.55 -14.20 22.92
C LYS A 520 13.72 -13.31 22.52
N GLU A 521 13.58 -12.58 21.43
CA GLU A 521 14.59 -11.65 20.93
C GLU A 521 14.72 -10.45 21.87
N ALA A 522 13.59 -9.91 22.35
CA ALA A 522 13.57 -8.86 23.35
C ALA A 522 14.32 -9.27 24.63
N LYS A 523 14.07 -10.48 25.15
CA LYS A 523 14.74 -11.00 26.34
C LYS A 523 16.26 -11.09 26.15
N ASN A 524 16.71 -11.74 25.08
CA ASN A 524 18.14 -11.88 24.81
C ASN A 524 18.84 -10.51 24.70
N MET A 525 18.18 -9.55 24.04
CA MET A 525 18.69 -8.20 23.92
C MET A 525 18.76 -7.49 25.27
N LEU A 526 17.70 -7.53 26.07
CA LEU A 526 17.67 -6.90 27.39
C LEU A 526 18.69 -7.50 28.35
N GLU A 527 18.90 -8.82 28.33
CA GLU A 527 19.94 -9.50 29.12
C GLU A 527 21.34 -8.97 28.76
N SER A 528 21.62 -8.73 27.48
CA SER A 528 22.90 -8.13 27.06
C SER A 528 23.07 -6.66 27.50
N LEU A 529 21.96 -5.94 27.73
CA LEU A 529 21.97 -4.54 28.18
C LEU A 529 22.16 -4.38 29.70
N ILE A 530 21.98 -5.44 30.49
CA ILE A 530 22.19 -5.41 31.95
C ILE A 530 23.63 -5.04 32.30
N GLU A 531 24.59 -5.55 31.52
CA GLU A 531 26.03 -5.34 31.70
C GLU A 531 26.46 -3.90 31.40
N ILE A 532 25.57 -3.08 30.78
CA ILE A 532 25.82 -1.67 30.50
C ILE A 532 25.25 -0.83 31.65
N PRO A 533 26.07 -0.13 32.47
CA PRO A 533 25.60 0.58 33.66
C PRO A 533 24.46 1.57 33.40
N LEU A 534 24.49 2.28 32.26
CA LEU A 534 23.49 3.27 31.87
C LEU A 534 22.18 2.67 31.33
N CYS A 535 22.13 1.36 31.07
CA CYS A 535 20.94 0.65 30.62
C CYS A 535 20.46 -0.41 31.63
N SER A 536 21.20 -0.67 32.70
CA SER A 536 20.94 -1.77 33.63
C SER A 536 19.56 -1.68 34.31
N GLU A 537 19.21 -0.50 34.83
CA GLU A 537 17.89 -0.27 35.46
C GLU A 537 16.74 -0.47 34.47
N PHE A 538 16.82 0.20 33.31
CA PHE A 538 15.87 0.03 32.22
C PHE A 538 15.72 -1.45 31.81
N ALA A 539 16.84 -2.15 31.60
CA ALA A 539 16.83 -3.54 31.17
C ALA A 539 16.16 -4.44 32.20
N GLN A 540 16.43 -4.21 33.49
CA GLN A 540 15.84 -4.97 34.59
C GLN A 540 14.33 -4.73 34.71
N GLU A 541 13.86 -3.49 34.53
CA GLU A 541 12.43 -3.15 34.54
C GLU A 541 11.68 -3.83 33.40
N GLU A 542 12.19 -3.75 32.17
CA GLU A 542 11.55 -4.33 31.00
C GLU A 542 11.58 -5.87 31.01
N LEU A 543 12.64 -6.50 31.54
CA LEU A 543 12.68 -7.96 31.75
C LEU A 543 11.61 -8.41 32.76
N ASN A 544 11.42 -7.66 33.84
CA ASN A 544 10.36 -7.93 34.81
C ASN A 544 8.96 -7.77 34.20
N TYR A 545 8.77 -6.79 33.31
CA TYR A 545 7.54 -6.62 32.56
C TYR A 545 7.28 -7.77 31.59
N LEU A 546 8.31 -8.19 30.83
CA LEU A 546 8.25 -9.31 29.88
C LEU A 546 7.89 -10.62 30.57
N GLN A 547 8.49 -10.91 31.73
CA GLN A 547 8.15 -12.09 32.53
C GLN A 547 6.66 -12.12 32.91
N LYS A 548 6.09 -10.98 33.33
CA LYS A 548 4.65 -10.87 33.66
C LYS A 548 3.74 -11.09 32.45
N ILE A 549 4.18 -10.74 31.24
CA ILE A 549 3.43 -11.00 30.00
C ILE A 549 3.46 -12.48 29.68
N MET A 550 4.64 -13.10 29.69
CA MET A 550 4.84 -14.51 29.37
C MET A 550 4.05 -15.42 30.34
N ASP A 551 4.13 -15.16 31.65
CA ASP A 551 3.38 -15.92 32.67
C ASP A 551 1.84 -15.85 32.46
N LYS A 552 1.33 -14.74 31.90
CA LYS A 552 -0.10 -14.58 31.58
C LYS A 552 -0.49 -15.31 30.29
N GLN A 553 0.42 -15.43 29.32
CA GLN A 553 0.19 -16.18 28.10
C GLN A 553 0.18 -17.69 28.38
N ASP A 554 1.16 -18.19 29.14
CA ASP A 554 1.25 -19.60 29.53
C ASP A 554 -0.03 -20.05 30.27
N LYS A 555 -0.49 -19.25 31.25
CA LYS A 555 -1.77 -19.51 31.94
C LYS A 555 -3.00 -19.52 31.02
N LYS A 556 -3.03 -18.67 29.99
CA LYS A 556 -4.12 -18.64 29.00
C LYS A 556 -4.09 -19.87 28.10
N GLU A 557 -2.91 -20.37 27.75
CA GLU A 557 -2.76 -21.58 26.95
C GLU A 557 -3.13 -22.84 27.74
N GLU A 558 -2.73 -22.93 29.02
CA GLU A 558 -3.14 -24.00 29.94
C GLU A 558 -4.67 -24.08 30.08
N ILE A 559 -5.35 -22.94 30.24
CA ILE A 559 -6.83 -22.89 30.33
C ILE A 559 -7.48 -23.31 28.99
N LYS A 560 -6.89 -22.97 27.84
CA LYS A 560 -7.39 -23.42 26.53
C LYS A 560 -7.22 -24.92 26.30
N LEU A 561 -6.13 -25.49 26.82
CA LEU A 561 -5.85 -26.93 26.77
C LEU A 561 -6.75 -27.73 27.73
N GLN A 562 -7.15 -27.16 28.87
CA GLN A 562 -8.09 -27.79 29.81
C GLN A 562 -9.57 -27.76 29.35
N ASN A 563 -9.91 -26.88 28.40
CA ASN A 563 -11.26 -26.73 27.85
C ASN A 563 -11.44 -27.36 26.45
N LYS A 564 -10.43 -28.07 25.95
CA LYS A 564 -10.53 -28.99 24.80
C LYS A 564 -10.54 -30.42 25.30
#